data_AF-A0AAN8NKK2-F1
#
_entry.id   AF-A0AAN8NKK2-F1
#
_cell.length_a   1.000
_cell.length_b   1.000
_cell.length_c   1.000
_cell.angle_alpha   90.00
_cell.angle_beta   90.00
_cell.angle_gamma   90.00
#
_symmetry.space_group_name_H-M   'P 1'
#
loop_
_entity.id
_entity.type
_entity.pdbx_description
1 polymer ?
#
loop_
_entity_poly.entity_id
_entity_poly.type
_entity_poly.pdbx_seq_one_letter_code
_entity_poly.pdbx_strand_id
1 'polypeptide(L)'
;MASGYGATGGVTPCFPFWQDFLACYIMNTSKYSDAGKLLCRPHRDDYYECLHHTKEMDKVVKINDAIRRYEMGLGHVRDDSAMKKLGLVKGSYDSSKTTVNPGGPWKH
;
A
#
# COMPACT_ATOMS: atom_id res chain seq x y z
N MET A 1 26.27 12.49 17.75
CA MET A 1 25.41 12.38 16.56
C MET A 1 24.06 12.98 16.91
N ALA A 2 23.64 14.07 16.26
CA ALA A 2 22.27 14.55 16.38
C ALA A 2 21.43 13.76 15.38
N SER A 3 20.93 12.59 15.79
CA SER A 3 20.29 11.57 14.94
C SER A 3 18.94 11.98 14.33
N GLY A 4 18.66 13.27 14.16
CA GLY A 4 17.34 13.78 13.81
C GLY A 4 17.21 15.28 13.60
N TYR A 5 18.22 16.08 13.96
CA TYR A 5 18.17 17.54 13.83
C TYR A 5 18.95 18.00 12.60
N GLY A 6 18.32 18.80 11.75
CA GLY A 6 18.93 19.41 10.57
C GLY A 6 19.86 20.58 10.93
N ALA A 7 20.53 21.15 9.92
CA ALA A 7 21.46 22.26 10.10
C ALA A 7 20.83 23.52 10.74
N THR A 8 19.51 23.66 10.65
CA THR A 8 18.73 24.75 11.24
C THR A 8 18.23 24.46 12.67
N GLY A 9 18.58 23.29 13.24
CA GLY A 9 18.10 22.86 14.55
C GLY A 9 16.67 22.30 14.58
N GLY A 10 15.97 22.29 13.44
CA GLY A 10 14.67 21.65 13.29
C GLY A 10 14.76 20.14 13.12
N VAL A 11 13.65 19.43 13.36
CA VAL A 11 13.56 17.99 13.07
C VAL A 11 13.57 17.74 11.56
N THR A 12 14.31 16.73 11.12
CA THR A 12 14.29 16.32 9.70
C THR A 12 12.95 15.67 9.34
N PRO A 13 12.47 15.78 8.09
CA PRO A 13 11.15 15.27 7.69
C PRO A 13 10.94 13.77 7.97
N CYS A 14 11.98 12.95 7.84
CA CYS A 14 11.91 11.50 8.07
C CYS A 14 12.24 11.09 9.51
N PHE A 15 12.44 12.04 10.43
CA PHE A 15 12.75 11.75 11.82
C PHE A 15 11.65 10.97 12.57
N PRO A 16 10.34 11.23 12.36
CA PRO A 16 9.29 10.45 13.01
C PRO A 16 9.35 8.94 12.67
N PHE A 17 9.57 8.59 11.40
CA PHE A 17 9.73 7.20 10.98
C PHE A 17 10.97 6.53 11.60
N TRP A 18 12.04 7.31 11.77
CA TRP A 18 13.22 6.84 12.48
C TRP A 18 12.95 6.58 13.97
N GLN A 19 12.15 7.43 14.63
CA GLN A 19 11.73 7.21 16.01
C GLN A 19 10.89 5.94 16.16
N ASP A 20 9.96 5.68 15.25
CA ASP A 20 9.14 4.46 15.26
C ASP A 20 10.00 3.19 15.08
N PHE A 21 10.96 3.24 14.15
CA PHE A 21 11.92 2.14 13.98
C PHE A 21 12.76 1.91 15.24
N LEU A 22 13.29 2.98 15.84
CA LEU A 22 14.07 2.88 17.07
C LEU A 22 13.23 2.35 18.24
N ALA A 23 12.00 2.82 18.38
CA ALA A 23 11.07 2.34 19.41
C ALA A 23 10.85 0.83 19.26
N CYS A 24 10.55 0.35 18.05
CA CYS A 24 10.43 -1.08 17.81
C CYS A 24 11.73 -1.83 18.13
N TYR A 25 12.87 -1.32 17.65
CA TYR A 25 14.17 -1.98 17.78
C TYR A 25 14.58 -2.14 19.24
N ILE A 26 14.44 -1.08 20.06
CA ILE A 26 14.80 -1.11 21.48
C ILE A 26 13.91 -2.07 22.26
N MET A 27 12.62 -2.16 21.92
CA MET A 27 11.67 -3.03 22.62
C MET A 27 11.84 -4.51 22.26
N ASN A 28 12.40 -4.83 21.10
CA ASN A 28 12.49 -6.20 20.57
C ASN A 28 13.91 -6.76 20.50
N THR A 29 14.93 -5.99 20.89
CA THR A 29 16.33 -6.43 20.89
C THR A 29 16.94 -6.30 22.27
N SER A 30 17.89 -7.18 22.57
CA SER A 30 18.70 -7.09 23.78
C SER A 30 20.16 -7.29 23.43
N LYS A 31 21.06 -6.97 24.37
CA LYS A 31 22.51 -7.19 24.21
C LYS A 31 22.88 -8.63 23.84
N TYR A 32 22.03 -9.60 24.16
CA TYR A 32 22.30 -11.03 24.00
C TYR A 32 21.51 -11.70 22.86
N SER A 33 20.52 -11.01 22.29
CA SER A 33 19.69 -11.56 21.22
C SER A 33 19.14 -10.48 20.30
N ASP A 34 19.45 -10.67 19.02
CA ASP A 34 19.07 -9.80 17.91
C ASP A 34 17.90 -10.37 17.08
N ALA A 35 17.33 -11.51 17.48
CA ALA A 35 16.30 -12.21 16.71
C ALA A 35 15.05 -11.35 16.47
N GLY A 36 14.69 -10.48 17.42
CA GLY A 36 13.53 -9.59 17.30
C GLY A 36 13.69 -8.42 16.32
N LYS A 37 14.88 -8.19 15.75
CA LYS A 37 15.10 -7.14 14.71
C LYS A 37 14.20 -7.32 13.50
N LEU A 38 13.88 -8.56 13.15
CA LEU A 38 13.05 -8.89 11.98
C LEU A 38 11.61 -8.40 12.13
N LEU A 39 11.10 -8.29 13.35
CA LEU A 39 9.77 -7.74 13.64
C LEU A 39 9.69 -6.24 13.30
N CYS A 40 10.82 -5.54 13.36
CA CYS A 40 10.92 -4.11 13.09
C CYS A 40 11.17 -3.79 11.62
N ARG A 41 11.12 -4.79 10.73
CA ARG A 41 11.27 -4.62 9.29
C ARG A 41 10.25 -3.64 8.69
N PRO A 42 8.95 -3.66 9.04
CA PRO A 42 7.99 -2.71 8.47
C PRO A 42 8.37 -1.25 8.76
N HIS A 43 8.66 -0.92 10.02
CA HIS A 43 9.09 0.44 10.42
C HIS A 43 10.39 0.87 9.73
N ARG A 44 11.33 -0.07 9.58
CA ARG A 44 12.57 0.18 8.84
C ARG A 44 12.26 0.50 7.37
N ASP A 45 11.40 -0.30 6.75
CA ASP A 45 11.05 -0.15 5.34
C ASP A 45 10.31 1.18 5.08
N ASP A 46 9.51 1.67 6.04
CA ASP A 46 8.88 3.00 5.98
C ASP A 46 9.90 4.15 6.11
N TYR A 47 10.89 4.02 6.99
CA TYR A 47 11.99 4.98 7.08
C TYR A 47 12.80 5.07 5.77
N TYR A 48 13.12 3.93 5.16
CA TYR A 48 13.81 3.90 3.87
C TYR A 48 12.95 4.43 2.72
N GLU A 49 11.64 4.20 2.77
CA GLU A 49 10.69 4.78 1.82
C GLU A 49 10.72 6.31 1.92
N CYS A 50 10.62 6.90 3.12
CA CYS A 50 10.69 8.35 3.28
C CYS A 50 12.00 8.97 2.76
N LEU A 51 13.12 8.28 2.90
CA LEU A 51 14.43 8.79 2.44
C LEU A 51 14.60 8.76 0.91
N HIS A 52 14.05 7.75 0.25
CA HIS A 52 14.35 7.48 -1.17
C HIS A 52 13.14 7.59 -2.09
N HIS A 53 11.94 7.66 -1.52
CA HIS A 53 10.64 7.75 -2.21
C HIS A 53 10.45 6.75 -3.35
N THR A 54 11.09 5.58 -3.30
CA THR A 54 11.11 4.63 -4.43
C THR A 54 9.70 4.17 -4.82
N LYS A 55 8.88 3.82 -3.83
CA LYS A 55 7.49 3.39 -4.03
C LYS A 55 6.62 4.53 -4.57
N GLU A 56 6.83 5.76 -4.09
CA GLU A 56 6.08 6.92 -4.55
C GLU A 56 6.46 7.28 -6.00
N MET A 57 7.74 7.24 -6.36
CA MET A 57 8.19 7.45 -7.74
C MET A 57 7.55 6.43 -8.70
N ASP A 58 7.56 5.14 -8.33
CA ASP A 58 6.92 4.09 -9.13
C ASP A 58 5.41 4.30 -9.27
N LYS A 59 4.75 4.76 -8.21
CA LYS A 59 3.32 5.05 -8.20
C LYS A 59 3.00 6.24 -9.11
N VAL A 60 3.76 7.33 -9.02
CA VAL A 60 3.60 8.51 -9.87
C VAL A 60 3.80 8.17 -11.33
N VAL A 61 4.81 7.35 -11.66
CA VAL A 61 5.04 6.87 -13.05
C VAL A 61 3.83 6.10 -13.57
N LYS A 62 3.29 5.15 -12.79
CA LYS A 62 2.12 4.37 -13.18
C LYS A 62 0.86 5.23 -13.36
N ILE A 63 0.64 6.20 -12.47
CA ILE A 63 -0.49 7.13 -12.56
C ILE A 63 -0.36 8.00 -13.80
N ASN A 64 0.83 8.55 -14.06
CA ASN A 64 1.07 9.38 -15.24
C ASN A 64 0.92 8.60 -16.55
N ASP A 65 1.37 7.34 -16.59
CA ASP A 65 1.12 6.46 -17.74
C ASP A 65 -0.38 6.22 -17.95
N ALA A 66 -1.12 5.96 -16.87
CA ALA A 66 -2.57 5.79 -16.94
C ALA A 66 -3.29 7.08 -17.44
N ILE A 67 -2.87 8.25 -16.95
CA ILE A 67 -3.38 9.55 -17.42
C ILE A 67 -3.09 9.74 -18.90
N ARG A 68 -1.85 9.51 -19.34
CA ARG A 68 -1.47 9.67 -20.75
C ARG A 68 -2.29 8.75 -21.66
N ARG A 69 -2.50 7.49 -21.26
CA ARG A 69 -3.36 6.56 -22.00
C ARG A 69 -4.79 7.08 -22.11
N TYR A 70 -5.33 7.62 -21.02
CA TYR A 70 -6.65 8.23 -21.00
C TYR A 70 -6.76 9.43 -21.96
N GLU A 71 -5.79 10.34 -21.94
CA GLU A 71 -5.74 11.51 -22.83
C GLU A 71 -5.63 11.14 -24.31
N MET A 72 -4.91 10.06 -24.64
CA MET A 72 -4.78 9.56 -26.02
C MET A 72 -6.04 8.87 -26.55
N GLY A 73 -7.15 8.86 -25.80
CA GLY A 73 -8.37 8.12 -26.15
C GLY A 73 -8.23 6.60 -26.03
N LEU A 74 -7.07 6.12 -25.55
CA LEU A 74 -6.81 4.74 -25.14
C LEU A 74 -7.24 4.51 -23.67
N GLY A 75 -8.23 5.27 -23.20
CA GLY A 75 -8.79 5.17 -21.84
C GLY A 75 -9.19 3.74 -21.50
N HIS A 76 -9.47 3.47 -20.22
CA HIS A 76 -9.68 2.12 -19.65
C HIS A 76 -10.03 1.07 -20.70
N VAL A 77 -9.05 0.23 -21.07
CA VAL A 77 -9.34 -0.96 -21.88
C VAL A 77 -10.35 -1.75 -21.07
N ARG A 78 -11.63 -1.69 -21.49
CA ARG A 78 -12.72 -2.41 -20.86
C ARG A 78 -12.44 -3.88 -21.11
N ASP A 79 -11.82 -4.56 -20.15
CA ASP A 79 -11.65 -6.00 -20.23
C ASP A 79 -13.02 -6.64 -19.98
N ASP A 80 -13.78 -6.76 -21.07
CA ASP A 80 -15.10 -7.39 -21.07
C ASP A 80 -15.04 -8.82 -20.54
N SER A 81 -13.88 -9.50 -20.64
CA SER A 81 -13.70 -10.85 -20.10
C SER A 81 -13.64 -10.84 -18.58
N ALA A 82 -12.89 -9.91 -17.97
CA ALA A 82 -12.87 -9.72 -16.52
C ALA A 82 -14.23 -9.20 -16.01
N MET A 83 -14.85 -8.24 -16.70
CA MET A 83 -16.14 -7.68 -16.30
C MET A 83 -17.29 -8.69 -16.44
N LYS A 84 -17.22 -9.62 -17.41
CA LYS A 84 -18.17 -10.73 -17.57
C LYS A 84 -18.07 -11.75 -16.43
N LYS A 85 -16.86 -12.03 -15.93
CA LYS A 85 -16.67 -12.88 -14.72
C LYS A 85 -17.30 -12.26 -13.47
N LEU A 86 -17.33 -10.94 -13.40
CA LEU A 86 -17.93 -10.18 -12.30
C LEU A 86 -19.43 -9.90 -12.51
N GLY A 87 -20.02 -10.29 -13.65
CA GLY A 87 -21.43 -10.02 -13.97
C GLY A 87 -21.76 -8.56 -14.26
N LEU A 88 -20.76 -7.72 -14.52
CA LEU A 88 -20.89 -6.26 -14.67
C LEU A 88 -21.18 -5.83 -16.12
N VAL A 89 -21.26 -6.77 -17.06
CA VAL A 89 -21.62 -6.51 -18.47
C VAL A 89 -23.11 -6.80 -18.67
N LYS A 90 -23.84 -5.88 -19.34
CA LYS A 90 -25.27 -6.06 -19.66
C LYS A 90 -25.47 -7.36 -20.46
N GLY A 91 -26.23 -8.30 -19.92
CA GLY A 91 -26.45 -9.64 -20.51
C GLY A 91 -25.41 -10.71 -20.14
N SER A 92 -24.42 -10.40 -19.30
CA SER A 92 -23.49 -11.40 -18.73
C SER A 92 -23.99 -12.12 -17.48
N TYR A 93 -25.08 -11.63 -16.88
CA TYR A 93 -25.70 -12.24 -15.72
C TYR A 93 -26.43 -13.52 -16.12
N ASP A 94 -25.82 -14.67 -15.80
CA ASP A 94 -26.43 -15.99 -15.95
C ASP A 94 -27.00 -16.43 -14.60
N SER A 95 -28.31 -16.23 -14.41
CA SER A 95 -29.02 -16.58 -13.17
C SER A 95 -28.99 -18.07 -12.85
N SER A 96 -28.61 -18.95 -13.79
CA SER A 96 -28.48 -20.39 -13.56
C SER A 96 -27.17 -20.79 -12.87
N LYS A 97 -26.15 -19.91 -12.88
CA LYS A 97 -24.82 -20.15 -12.31
C LYS A 97 -24.57 -19.43 -10.99
N THR A 98 -25.42 -18.46 -10.67
CA THR A 98 -25.37 -17.77 -9.38
C THR A 98 -26.25 -18.53 -8.40
N THR A 99 -25.69 -19.48 -7.65
CA THR A 99 -26.34 -19.97 -6.43
C THR A 99 -26.26 -18.85 -5.39
N VAL A 100 -27.16 -17.87 -5.52
CA VAL A 100 -27.43 -16.94 -4.42
C VAL A 100 -28.07 -17.80 -3.35
N ASN A 101 -27.31 -18.17 -2.32
CA ASN A 101 -27.91 -18.73 -1.13
C ASN A 101 -28.79 -17.61 -0.57
N PRO A 102 -30.14 -17.74 -0.57
CA PRO A 102 -30.97 -16.70 0.00
C PRO A 102 -30.62 -16.65 1.48
N GLY A 103 -29.86 -15.63 1.87
CA GLY A 103 -29.58 -15.36 3.27
C GLY A 103 -30.90 -15.34 4.00
N GLY A 104 -31.00 -16.20 5.03
CA GLY A 104 -32.18 -16.25 5.89
C GLY A 104 -32.52 -14.85 6.42
N PRO A 105 -33.79 -14.64 6.80
CA PRO A 105 -34.28 -13.32 7.19
C PRO A 105 -33.39 -12.72 8.28
N TRP A 106 -32.92 -11.50 8.04
CA TRP A 106 -32.23 -10.68 9.05
C TRP A 106 -33.14 -10.58 10.26
N LYS A 107 -32.78 -11.26 11.35
CA LYS A 107 -33.43 -11.05 12.64
C LYS A 107 -33.00 -9.68 13.15
N HIS A 108 -33.98 -8.78 13.28
CA HIS A 108 -33.85 -7.53 14.03
C HIS A 108 -33.53 -7.80 15.50
#